data_AF-A0A2P2M5W7-F1
#
_entry.id   AF-A0A2P2M5W7-F1
#
_cell.length_a   1.000
_cell.length_b   1.000
_cell.length_c   1.000
_cell.angle_alpha   90.00
_cell.angle_beta   90.00
_cell.angle_gamma   90.00
#
_symmetry.space_group_name_H-M   'P 1'
#
loop_
_entity.id
_entity.type
_entity.pdbx_description
1 polymer ?
#
loop_
_entity_poly.entity_id
_entity_poly.type
_entity_poly.pdbx_seq_one_letter_code
_entity_poly.pdbx_strand_id
1 'polypeptide(L)' 'MEAGECSSSSCNEIWAKLVPSDSKYPDVEIRSKEMVICSAVKSSSFEKHEWCKLTRNPDQSSATLQNKRYILVV' A
#
# COMPACT_ATOMS: atom_id res chain seq x y z
N MET A 1 -16.24 1.48 38.19
CA MET A 1 -14.97 1.68 37.49
C MET A 1 -15.32 1.55 36.02
N GLU A 2 -15.63 2.64 35.35
CA GLU A 2 -15.93 2.57 33.91
C GLU A 2 -14.59 2.43 33.19
N ALA A 3 -14.35 1.26 32.61
CA ALA A 3 -13.17 1.03 31.78
C ALA A 3 -13.35 1.89 30.52
N GLY A 4 -12.68 3.04 30.50
CA GLY A 4 -12.62 3.89 29.31
C GLY A 4 -12.12 3.06 28.14
N GLU A 5 -12.97 2.93 27.13
CA GLU A 5 -12.69 2.24 25.88
C GLU A 5 -11.45 2.89 25.25
N CYS A 6 -10.31 2.21 25.37
CA CYS A 6 -9.10 2.59 24.67
C CYS A 6 -9.41 2.47 23.18
N SER A 7 -9.51 3.60 22.47
CA SER A 7 -9.60 3.62 21.01
C SER A 7 -8.31 3.08 20.40
N SER A 8 -8.17 1.76 20.33
CA SER A 8 -7.03 1.09 19.67
C SER A 8 -7.38 0.60 18.26
N SER A 9 -8.38 1.19 17.61
CA SER A 9 -9.17 0.48 16.58
C SER A 9 -9.01 0.96 15.14
N SER A 10 -8.01 1.79 14.78
CA SER A 10 -7.95 2.36 13.42
C SER A 10 -6.74 1.98 12.56
N CYS A 11 -5.80 1.16 13.04
CA CYS A 11 -4.59 0.79 12.28
C CYS A 11 -4.64 -0.57 11.57
N ASN A 12 -5.67 -1.40 11.80
CA ASN A 12 -5.72 -2.79 11.29
C ASN A 12 -6.85 -3.06 10.27
N GLU A 13 -7.70 -2.08 9.96
CA GLU A 13 -8.75 -2.23 8.96
C GLU A 13 -8.15 -2.32 7.55
N ILE A 14 -8.50 -3.36 6.81
CA ILE A 14 -8.16 -3.48 5.39
C ILE A 14 -9.09 -2.57 4.62
N TRP A 15 -8.54 -1.54 3.97
CA TRP A 15 -9.33 -0.56 3.24
C TRP A 15 -9.20 -0.68 1.72
N ALA A 16 -8.20 -1.41 1.24
CA ALA A 16 -8.02 -1.73 -0.17
C ALA A 16 -7.28 -3.06 -0.34
N LYS A 17 -7.42 -3.63 -1.54
CA LYS A 17 -6.74 -4.87 -1.92
C LYS A 17 -6.25 -4.76 -3.36
N LEU A 18 -4.99 -5.12 -3.59
CA LEU A 18 -4.44 -5.32 -4.93
C LEU A 18 -4.67 -6.77 -5.32
N VAL A 19 -5.44 -6.99 -6.38
CA VAL A 19 -5.71 -8.31 -6.95
C VAL A 19 -4.89 -8.44 -8.23
N PRO A 20 -3.91 -9.35 -8.29
CA PRO A 20 -3.09 -9.53 -9.48
C PRO A 20 -3.91 -10.21 -10.59
N SER A 21 -3.66 -9.82 -11.84
CA SER A 21 -4.24 -10.50 -13.00
C SER A 21 -3.64 -11.90 -13.20
N ASP A 22 -2.39 -12.11 -12.79
CA ASP A 22 -1.74 -13.43 -12.76
C ASP A 22 -1.93 -14.07 -11.38
N SER A 23 -2.72 -15.15 -11.33
CA SER A 23 -3.09 -15.85 -10.10
C SER A 23 -1.92 -16.56 -9.40
N LYS A 24 -0.72 -16.57 -9.99
CA LYS A 24 0.50 -17.05 -9.33
C LYS A 24 0.96 -16.11 -8.21
N TYR A 25 0.52 -14.86 -8.24
CA TYR A 25 0.80 -13.88 -7.20
C TYR A 25 -0.36 -13.82 -6.21
N PRO A 26 -0.09 -13.68 -4.89
CA PRO A 26 -1.14 -13.50 -3.91
C PRO A 26 -1.71 -12.08 -3.97
N ASP A 27 -2.96 -11.95 -3.51
CA ASP A 27 -3.55 -10.64 -3.22
C ASP A 27 -2.71 -9.89 -2.16
N VAL A 28 -2.67 -8.56 -2.28
CA VAL A 28 -1.99 -7.69 -1.30
C VAL A 28 -3.00 -6.80 -0.60
N GLU A 29 -3.15 -7.01 0.70
CA GLU A 29 -4.04 -6.22 1.56
C GLU A 29 -3.37 -4.91 1.99
N ILE A 30 -4.10 -3.80 1.88
CA ILE A 30 -3.63 -2.47 2.27
C ILE A 30 -4.38 -2.04 3.53
N ARG A 31 -3.60 -1.88 4.62
CA ARG A 31 -4.09 -1.47 5.94
C ARG A 31 -3.61 -0.08 6.32
N SER A 32 -2.36 0.24 5.95
CA SER A 32 -1.75 1.53 6.25
C SER A 32 -2.39 2.66 5.42
N LYS A 33 -2.50 3.85 6.02
CA LYS A 33 -2.95 5.05 5.30
C LYS A 33 -2.07 5.37 4.10
N GLU A 34 -0.78 5.07 4.18
CA GLU A 34 0.17 5.27 3.10
C GLU A 34 0.93 3.97 2.83
N MET A 35 1.11 3.64 1.55
CA MET A 35 1.85 2.46 1.11
C MET A 35 2.62 2.76 -0.16
N VAL A 36 3.89 2.35 -0.23
CA VAL A 36 4.70 2.44 -1.44
C VAL A 36 4.67 1.10 -2.17
N ILE A 37 4.24 1.11 -3.42
CA ILE A 37 4.25 -0.04 -4.31
C ILE A 37 5.61 -0.11 -4.97
N CYS A 38 6.22 -1.30 -4.92
CA CYS A 38 7.57 -1.54 -5.39
C CYS A 38 7.62 -2.76 -6.29
N SER A 39 8.71 -2.90 -7.05
CA SER A 39 9.00 -4.11 -7.80
C SER A 39 9.11 -5.33 -6.88
N ALA A 40 8.73 -6.49 -7.41
CA ALA A 40 9.00 -7.76 -6.76
C ALA A 40 10.52 -8.00 -6.72
N VAL A 41 11.04 -8.33 -5.55
CA VAL A 41 12.44 -8.71 -5.36
C VAL A 41 12.53 -10.21 -5.57
N LYS A 42 13.17 -10.64 -6.67
CA LYS A 42 13.49 -12.05 -6.94
C LYS A 42 14.91 -12.34 -6.50
N SER A 43 15.25 -13.62 -6.33
CA SER A 43 16.62 -14.05 -6.00
C SER A 43 17.69 -13.53 -6.99
N SER A 44 17.27 -13.22 -8.22
CA SER A 44 18.10 -12.66 -9.28
C SER A 44 18.14 -11.12 -9.35
N SER A 45 17.34 -10.42 -8.55
CA SER A 45 17.23 -8.95 -8.56
C SER A 45 17.25 -8.43 -7.13
N PHE A 46 18.38 -7.88 -6.71
CA PHE A 46 18.54 -7.35 -5.35
C PHE A 46 17.99 -5.93 -5.19
N GLU A 47 17.79 -5.21 -6.29
CA GLU A 47 17.29 -3.84 -6.25
C GLU A 47 15.76 -3.78 -6.26
N LYS A 48 15.23 -3.05 -5.28
CA LYS A 48 13.81 -2.77 -5.12
C LYS A 48 13.52 -1.39 -5.72
N HIS A 49 12.72 -1.35 -6.77
CA HIS A 49 12.32 -0.09 -7.41
C HIS A 49 10.97 0.36 -6.89
N GLU A 50 10.87 1.59 -6.40
CA GLU A 50 9.59 2.21 -6.06
C GLU A 50 8.87 2.62 -7.35
N TRP A 51 7.59 2.25 -7.48
CA TRP A 51 6.79 2.56 -8.68
C TRP A 51 5.78 3.66 -8.40
N CYS A 52 5.05 3.55 -7.30
CA CYS A 52 4.07 4.55 -6.92
C CYS A 52 3.80 4.54 -5.41
N LYS A 53 3.25 5.65 -4.92
CA LYS A 53 2.74 5.78 -3.56
C LYS A 53 1.22 5.83 -3.61
N LEU A 54 0.58 5.01 -2.79
CA LEU A 54 -0.85 5.06 -2.53
C LEU A 54 -1.08 5.72 -1.17
N THR A 55 -1.99 6.70 -1.12
CA THR A 55 -2.40 7.37 0.11
C THR A 55 -3.93 7.35 0.22
N ARG A 56 -4.46 6.76 1.29
CA ARG A 56 -5.88 6.83 1.65
C ARG A 56 -6.22 8.25 2.06
N ASN A 57 -7.24 8.83 1.42
CA ASN A 57 -7.65 10.19 1.70
C ASN A 57 -8.47 10.25 3.01
N PRO A 58 -8.56 11.43 3.67
CA PRO A 58 -9.28 11.57 4.94
C PRO A 58 -10.78 11.25 4.85
N ASP A 59 -11.36 11.29 3.65
CA ASP A 59 -12.76 10.95 3.38
C ASP A 59 -13.06 9.44 3.46
N GLN A 60 -12.03 8.61 3.70
CA GLN A 60 -12.07 7.15 3.84
C GLN A 60 -12.65 6.37 2.65
N SER A 61 -13.06 7.06 1.59
CA SER A 61 -13.75 6.54 0.42
C SER A 61 -12.99 6.79 -0.88
N SER A 62 -11.91 7.58 -0.83
CA SER A 62 -11.02 7.77 -1.95
C SER A 62 -9.56 7.55 -1.57
N ALA A 63 -8.73 7.33 -2.59
CA ALA A 63 -7.29 7.19 -2.45
C ALA A 63 -6.58 7.89 -3.61
N THR A 64 -5.40 8.44 -3.32
CA THR A 64 -4.54 9.10 -4.29
C THR A 64 -3.39 8.18 -4.67
N LEU A 65 -3.15 8.01 -5.97
CA LEU A 65 -2.01 7.28 -6.51
C LEU A 65 -1.01 8.26 -7.13
N GLN A 66 0.22 8.26 -6.61
CA GLN A 66 1.30 9.14 -7.07
C GLN A 66 2.38 8.29 -7.75
N ASN A 67 2.61 8.52 -9.04
CA ASN A 67 3.66 7.81 -9.78
C ASN A 67 5.05 8.35 -9.39
N LYS A 68 5.94 7.45 -8.99
CA LYS A 68 7.35 7.72 -8.74
C LYS A 68 8.11 7.49 -10.05
N ARG A 69 7.89 8.35 -11.05
CA ARG A 69 8.69 8.25 -12.29
C ARG A 69 10.13 8.64 -11.96
N TYR A 70 11.06 7.73 -12.20
CA TYR A 70 12.44 8.13 -12.46
C TYR A 70 12.42 8.82 -13.82
N ILE A 71 12.63 10.14 -13.84
CA ILE A 71 12.97 10.82 -15.09
C ILE A 71 14.26 10.18 -15.59
N LEU A 72 14.18 9.47 -16.72
CA LEU A 72 15.35 9.18 -17.53
C LEU A 72 15.72 10.51 -18.20
N VAL A 73 16.74 11.19 -17.67
CA VAL A 73 17.43 12.22 -18.44
C VAL A 73 18.24 11.45 -19.48
N VAL A 74 17.73 11.43 -20.71
CA VAL A 74 18.45 10.93 -21.89
C VAL A 74 19.47 11.95 -22.35
#